data_AF-A0A5J1SPW0-F1
#
_entry.id   AF-A0A5J1SPW0-F1
#
_cell.length_a   1.000
_cell.length_b   1.000
_cell.length_c   1.000
_cell.angle_alpha   90.00
_cell.angle_beta   90.00
_cell.angle_gamma   90.00
#
_symmetry.space_group_name_H-M   'P 1'
#
loop_
_entity.id
_entity.type
_entity.pdbx_description
1 polymer ?
#
loop_
_entity_poly.entity_id
_entity_poly.type
_entity_poly.pdbx_seq_one_letter_code
_entity_poly.pdbx_strand_id
1 'polypeptide(L)' 'QNVHFDHAAAMFNLRYHRPENWEELESALAGAWRTPATTVIELVVNDTDGAQTLQQLLAQVSHL' A
#
# COMPACT_ATOMS: atom_id res chain seq x y z
N GLN A 1 -11.41 -7.80 11.80
CA GLN A 1 -10.19 -8.51 12.22
C GLN A 1 -9.04 -7.73 11.60
N ASN A 2 -8.15 -7.11 12.39
CA ASN A 2 -7.00 -6.33 11.90
C ASN A 2 -5.90 -7.31 11.48
N VAL A 3 -6.05 -7.90 10.29
CA VAL A 3 -5.10 -8.86 9.76
C VAL A 3 -4.10 -8.12 8.89
N HIS A 4 -2.82 -8.24 9.25
CA HIS A 4 -1.70 -7.77 8.42
C HIS A 4 -1.14 -8.94 7.61
N PHE A 5 -0.46 -8.64 6.51
CA PHE A 5 0.16 -9.63 5.62
C PHE A 5 1.57 -10.02 6.07
N ASP A 6 2.06 -9.51 7.21
CA ASP A 6 3.36 -9.84 7.79
C ASP A 6 3.51 -11.36 8.01
N HIS A 7 2.50 -12.00 8.59
CA HIS A 7 2.49 -13.45 8.82
C HIS A 7 2.42 -14.24 7.51
N ALA A 8 1.65 -13.74 6.53
CA ALA A 8 1.53 -14.39 5.22
C ALA A 8 2.86 -14.32 4.44
N ALA A 9 3.53 -13.17 4.44
CA ALA A 9 4.84 -13.01 3.81
C ALA A 9 5.90 -13.89 4.48
N ALA A 10 5.91 -13.96 5.81
CA ALA A 10 6.83 -14.82 6.57
C ALA A 10 6.63 -16.30 6.24
N MET A 11 5.38 -16.76 6.10
CA MET A 11 5.06 -18.15 5.77
C MET A 11 5.64 -18.60 4.42
N PHE A 12 5.73 -17.70 3.45
CA PHE A 12 6.31 -17.95 2.13
C PHE A 12 7.76 -17.47 1.99
N ASN A 13 8.37 -17.03 3.11
CA ASN A 13 9.74 -16.51 3.15
C ASN A 13 9.96 -15.33 2.18
N LEU A 14 8.93 -14.50 2.01
CA LEU A 14 8.93 -13.30 1.16
C LEU A 14 9.46 -12.10 1.94
N ARG A 15 10.08 -11.15 1.22
CA ARG A 15 10.39 -9.84 1.82
C ARG A 15 9.08 -9.09 2.07
N TYR A 16 9.01 -8.37 3.18
CA TYR A 16 7.81 -7.65 3.58
C TYR A 16 8.16 -6.22 4.01
N HIS A 17 7.41 -5.24 3.51
CA HIS A 17 7.48 -3.85 3.93
C HIS A 17 6.06 -3.32 4.18
N ARG A 18 5.94 -2.47 5.20
CA ARG A 18 4.71 -1.73 5.51
C ARG A 18 5.06 -0.25 5.65
N PRO A 19 5.24 0.47 4.54
CA PRO A 19 5.63 1.87 4.58
C PRO A 19 4.51 2.73 5.16
N GLU A 20 4.87 3.69 6.01
CA GLU A 20 3.92 4.62 6.63
C GLU A 20 3.84 5.97 5.91
N ASN A 21 4.75 6.21 4.96
CA ASN A 21 4.85 7.44 4.20
C ASN A 21 5.42 7.19 2.79
N TRP A 22 5.46 8.26 1.98
CA TRP A 22 5.93 8.18 0.60
C TRP A 22 7.42 7.85 0.47
N GLU A 23 8.28 8.36 1.35
CA GLU A 23 9.72 8.11 1.31
C GLU A 23 10.03 6.62 1.55
N GLU A 24 9.36 6.01 2.53
CA GLU A 24 9.49 4.58 2.82
C GLU A 24 8.95 3.72 1.68
N LEU A 25 7.85 4.12 1.04
CA LEU A 25 7.29 3.41 -0.11
C LEU A 25 8.25 3.44 -1.30
N GLU A 26 8.84 4.60 -1.60
CA GLU A 26 9.86 4.73 -2.66
C GLU A 26 11.09 3.85 -2.37
N SER A 27 11.58 3.86 -1.12
CA SER A 27 12.70 3.03 -0.69
C SER A 27 12.40 1.53 -0.82
N ALA A 28 11.20 1.11 -0.39
CA ALA A 28 10.75 -0.29 -0.50
C ALA A 28 10.64 -0.75 -1.96
N LEU A 29 10.10 0.09 -2.85
CA LEU A 29 10.04 -0.18 -4.28
C LEU A 29 11.43 -0.28 -4.90
N ALA A 30 12.31 0.68 -4.62
CA ALA A 30 13.70 0.65 -5.10
C ALA A 30 14.45 -0.60 -4.63
N GLY A 31 14.21 -1.06 -3.41
CA GLY A 31 14.74 -2.32 -2.87
C GLY A 31 14.19 -3.56 -3.57
N ALA A 32 12.87 -3.60 -3.80
CA ALA A 32 12.19 -4.76 -4.39
C ALA A 32 12.71 -5.10 -5.80
N TRP A 33 12.97 -4.08 -6.63
CA TRP A 33 13.42 -4.28 -8.01
C TRP A 33 14.88 -4.74 -8.16
N ARG A 34 15.70 -4.67 -7.10
CA ARG A 34 17.14 -5.01 -7.18
C ARG A 34 17.43 -6.49 -7.30
N THR A 35 16.46 -7.36 -7.02
CA THR A 35 16.66 -8.81 -7.02
C THR A 35 15.49 -9.51 -7.68
N PRO A 36 15.69 -10.66 -8.35
CA PRO A 36 14.62 -11.45 -8.94
C PRO A 36 13.90 -12.28 -7.87
N ALA A 37 13.26 -11.62 -6.91
CA ALA A 37 12.49 -12.23 -5.84
C ALA A 37 11.22 -11.42 -5.56
N THR A 38 10.19 -12.08 -5.04
CA THR A 38 8.93 -11.41 -4.68
C THR A 38 9.08 -10.65 -3.36
N THR A 39 8.56 -9.42 -3.34
CA THR A 39 8.46 -8.57 -2.15
C THR A 39 6.99 -8.16 -1.98
N VAL A 40 6.45 -8.32 -0.78
CA VAL A 40 5.12 -7.84 -0.39
C VAL A 40 5.29 -6.44 0.21
N ILE A 41 4.55 -5.46 -0.33
CA ILE A 41 4.49 -4.10 0.21
C ILE A 41 3.03 -3.83 0.58
N GLU A 42 2.72 -3.80 1.88
CA GLU A 42 1.38 -3.53 2.40
C GLU A 42 1.23 -2.03 2.72
N LEU A 43 0.42 -1.32 1.94
CA LEU A 43 0.06 0.07 2.23
C LEU A 43 -1.25 0.09 3.03
N VAL A 44 -1.14 0.33 4.34
CA VAL A 44 -2.32 0.43 5.21
C VAL A 44 -2.87 1.85 5.12
N VAL A 45 -4.08 1.97 4.59
CA VAL A 45 -4.83 3.23 4.50
C VAL A 45 -6.08 3.17 5.38
N ASN A 46 -6.63 4.33 5.71
CA ASN A 46 -7.92 4.39 6.38
C ASN A 46 -9.01 3.77 5.48
N ASP A 47 -10.01 3.17 6.11
CA ASP A 47 -11.06 2.38 5.45
C ASP A 47 -11.90 3.16 4.42
N THR A 48 -12.12 4.44 4.67
CA THR A 48 -13.11 5.25 3.93
C THR A 48 -12.50 6.39 3.14
N ASP A 49 -11.24 6.77 3.39
CA ASP A 49 -10.58 7.93 2.76
C ASP A 49 -10.61 7.85 1.22
N GLY A 50 -10.37 6.68 0.65
CA GLY A 50 -10.41 6.48 -0.80
C GLY A 50 -11.82 6.66 -1.38
N ALA A 51 -12.84 6.11 -0.71
CA ALA A 51 -14.24 6.25 -1.13
C ALA A 51 -14.72 7.70 -1.01
N GLN A 52 -14.34 8.40 0.06
CA GLN A 52 -14.67 9.81 0.27
C GLN A 52 -13.98 10.70 -0.77
N THR A 53 -12.69 10.48 -1.03
CA THR A 53 -11.95 11.22 -2.06
C THR A 53 -12.61 11.07 -3.44
N LEU A 54 -13.02 9.85 -3.80
CA LEU A 54 -13.73 9.60 -5.06
C LEU A 54 -15.06 10.37 -5.12
N GLN A 55 -15.87 10.33 -4.06
CA GLN A 55 -17.14 11.06 -3.98
C GLN A 55 -16.95 12.57 -4.12
N GLN A 56 -15.92 13.13 -3.47
CA GLN A 56 -15.59 14.55 -3.56
C GLN A 56 -15.19 14.95 -4.97
N LEU A 57 -14.34 14.15 -5.64
CA LEU A 57 -13.95 14.39 -7.03
C LEU A 57 -15.15 14.34 -7.98
N LEU A 58 -16.07 13.39 -7.80
CA LEU A 58 -17.30 13.31 -8.60
C LEU A 58 -18.18 14.55 -8.42
N ALA A 59 -18.35 15.01 -7.18
CA ALA A 59 -19.10 16.24 -6.89
C ALA A 59 -18.45 17.46 -7.55
N GLN A 60 -17.13 17.60 -7.43
CA GLN A 60 -16.39 18.71 -8.04
C GLN A 60 -16.51 18.73 -9.57
N VAL A 61 -16.35 17.58 -10.23
CA VAL A 61 -16.47 17.49 -11.70
C VAL A 61 -17.91 17.71 -12.17
N SER A 62 -18.92 17.37 -11.37
CA SER A 62 -20.33 17.61 -11.73
C SER A 62 -20.77 19.08 -11.71
N HIS A 63 -19.96 19.95 -11.10
CA HIS A 63 -20.18 21.39 -11.07
C HIS A 63 -19.37 22.16 -12.14
N LEU A 64 -18.61 21.44 -12.99
CA LEU A 64 -17.95 21.95 -14.19
C LEU A 64 -18.84 21.79 -15.41
#